data_AF-A0A5B8VNP1-F1
#
_entry.id   AF-A0A5B8VNP1-F1
#
_cell.length_a   1.000
_cell.length_b   1.000
_cell.length_c   1.000
_cell.angle_alpha   90.00
_cell.angle_beta   90.00
_cell.angle_gamma   90.00
#
_symmetry.space_group_name_H-M   'P 1'
#
loop_
_entity.id
_entity.type
_entity.pdbx_description
1 polymer ?
#
loop_
_entity_poly.entity_id
_entity_poly.type
_entity_poly.pdbx_seq_one_letter_code
_entity_poly.pdbx_strand_id
1 'polypeptide(L)'
;MNDQKANKKRQWQPTVRIGLSHEKYAAYKGLLERSKFKTMSALIRHILDNKPIIIETRDATMDQILWDLAASRKSLQLIAISMNQAVIRLSQEQFSELVLVEAKVIEQQYHLLEEVGPAFFHLMTKIANIWLPK
;
A
#
# COMPACT_ATOMS: atom_id res chain seq x y z
N MET A 1 19.34 -16.56 60.65
CA MET A 1 19.00 -16.96 59.26
C MET A 1 17.50 -16.76 59.11
N ASN A 2 16.93 -15.94 58.22
CA ASN A 2 17.45 -15.18 57.09
C ASN A 2 16.36 -14.13 56.74
N ASP A 3 16.45 -12.92 57.30
CA ASP A 3 15.54 -11.81 56.98
C ASP A 3 16.03 -11.10 55.70
N GLN A 4 15.70 -11.66 54.54
CA GLN A 4 15.83 -10.96 53.26
C GLN A 4 14.50 -10.33 52.87
N LYS A 5 14.09 -9.27 53.58
CA LYS A 5 13.07 -8.35 53.05
C LYS A 5 13.74 -7.47 52.00
N ALA A 6 13.55 -7.87 50.75
CA ALA A 6 13.99 -7.17 49.56
C ALA A 6 13.57 -5.69 49.60
N ASN A 7 14.56 -4.82 49.79
CA ASN A 7 14.45 -3.37 49.72
C ASN A 7 14.18 -2.96 48.25
N LYS A 8 12.92 -2.94 47.84
CA LYS A 8 12.49 -2.35 46.56
C LYS A 8 12.68 -0.83 46.64
N LYS A 9 13.84 -0.35 46.20
CA LYS A 9 14.13 1.08 45.99
C LYS A 9 12.99 1.70 45.17
N ARG A 10 12.18 2.55 45.79
CA ARG A 10 11.15 3.35 45.11
C ARG A 10 11.87 4.33 44.18
N GLN A 11 11.92 4.00 42.90
CA GLN A 11 12.45 4.88 41.87
C GLN A 11 11.53 6.11 41.80
N TRP A 12 12.05 7.27 42.19
CA TRP A 12 11.34 8.54 42.14
C TRP A 12 11.00 8.86 40.68
N GLN A 13 9.71 8.91 40.35
CA GLN A 13 9.23 9.39 39.06
C GLN A 13 8.72 10.83 39.25
N PRO A 14 9.51 11.86 38.89
CA PRO A 14 9.07 13.24 39.01
C PRO A 14 7.83 13.45 38.14
N THR A 15 6.76 13.94 38.76
CA THR A 15 5.51 14.29 38.05
C THR A 15 5.56 15.76 37.68
N VAL A 16 5.48 16.06 36.38
CA VAL A 16 5.39 17.43 35.87
C VAL A 16 3.94 17.74 35.55
N ARG A 17 3.41 18.84 36.11
CA ARG A 17 2.07 19.36 35.79
C ARG A 17 2.22 20.62 34.94
N ILE A 18 1.53 20.66 33.81
CA ILE A 18 1.60 21.78 32.86
C ILE A 18 0.19 22.30 32.64
N GLY A 19 0.01 23.61 32.78
CA GLY A 19 -1.21 24.31 32.36
C GLY A 19 -1.16 24.58 30.86
N LEU A 20 -2.21 24.20 30.14
CA LEU A 20 -2.35 24.41 28.70
C LEU A 20 -3.61 25.21 28.43
N SER A 21 -3.55 26.13 27.45
CA SER A 21 -4.77 26.72 26.90
C SER A 21 -5.58 25.65 26.18
N HIS A 22 -6.89 25.86 26.09
CA HIS A 22 -7.79 24.94 25.40
C HIS A 22 -7.37 24.69 23.95
N GLU A 23 -6.94 25.73 23.24
CA GLU A 23 -6.44 25.64 21.86
C GLU A 23 -5.21 24.73 21.74
N LYS A 24 -4.22 24.89 22.63
CA LYS A 24 -3.02 24.04 22.61
C LYS A 24 -3.37 22.59 22.95
N TYR A 25 -4.27 22.37 23.91
CA TYR A 25 -4.74 21.03 24.23
C TYR A 25 -5.43 20.37 23.02
N ALA A 26 -6.31 21.10 22.33
CA ALA A 26 -6.96 20.62 21.12
C ALA A 26 -5.95 20.29 20.00
N ALA A 27 -4.94 21.14 19.80
CA ALA A 27 -3.87 20.88 18.84
C ALA A 27 -3.07 19.60 19.16
N TYR A 28 -2.68 19.40 20.42
CA TYR A 28 -2.00 18.17 20.84
C TYR A 28 -2.89 16.94 20.75
N LYS A 29 -4.19 17.09 21.00
CA LYS A 29 -5.15 16.00 20.82
C LYS A 29 -5.25 15.58 19.35
N GLY A 30 -5.34 16.55 18.43
CA GLY A 30 -5.31 16.28 17.00
C GLY A 30 -4.00 15.62 16.53
N LEU A 31 -2.85 16.04 17.10
CA LEU A 31 -1.56 15.37 16.85
C LEU A 31 -1.56 13.93 17.38
N LEU A 32 -2.10 13.70 18.59
CA LEU A 32 -2.17 12.38 19.19
C LEU A 32 -2.95 11.41 18.30
N GLU A 33 -4.12 11.82 17.81
CA GLU A 33 -5.00 11.02 16.93
C GLU A 33 -4.34 10.60 15.62
N ARG A 34 -3.39 11.40 15.11
CA ARG A 34 -2.69 11.16 13.84
C ARG A 34 -1.30 10.54 14.01
N SER A 35 -0.86 10.36 15.26
CA SER A 35 0.48 9.86 15.57
C SER A 35 0.43 8.40 16.02
N LYS A 36 1.59 7.76 16.06
CA LYS A 36 1.75 6.42 16.64
C LYS A 36 1.64 6.36 18.18
N PHE A 37 1.45 7.50 18.86
CA PHE A 37 1.47 7.56 20.32
C PHE A 37 0.11 7.18 20.91
N LYS A 38 0.10 6.24 21.87
CA LYS A 38 -1.14 5.78 22.54
C LYS A 38 -1.66 6.75 23.62
N THR A 39 -0.81 7.64 24.14
CA THR A 39 -1.16 8.53 25.25
C THR A 39 -0.56 9.91 25.08
N MET A 40 -1.24 10.94 25.58
CA MET A 40 -0.77 12.33 25.60
C MET A 40 0.59 12.45 26.30
N SER A 41 0.81 11.71 27.39
CA SER A 41 2.08 11.74 28.13
C SER A 41 3.23 11.20 27.30
N ALA A 42 3.01 10.18 26.46
CA ALA A 42 4.03 9.67 25.56
C ALA A 42 4.38 10.68 24.45
N LEU A 43 3.36 11.31 23.87
CA LEU A 43 3.53 12.37 22.88
C LEU A 43 4.32 13.55 23.47
N ILE A 44 3.91 14.06 24.64
CA ILE A 44 4.56 15.21 25.28
C ILE A 44 6.01 14.88 25.67
N ARG A 45 6.30 13.70 26.22
CA ARG A 45 7.71 13.31 26.49
C ARG A 45 8.54 13.30 25.22
N HIS A 46 7.98 12.84 24.12
CA HIS A 46 8.67 12.82 22.84
C HIS A 46 8.96 14.22 22.31
N ILE A 47 8.03 15.16 22.48
CA ILE A 47 8.21 16.59 22.17
C ILE A 47 9.29 17.20 23.07
N LEU A 48 9.25 16.93 24.38
CA LEU A 48 10.21 17.45 25.35
C LEU A 48 11.62 16.89 25.11
N ASP A 49 11.73 15.65 24.65
CA ASP A 49 12.99 15.04 24.20
C ASP A 49 13.48 15.59 22.85
N ASN A 50 12.78 16.57 22.26
CA ASN A 50 13.08 17.17 20.96
C ASN A 50 13.17 16.14 19.82
N LYS A 51 12.39 15.06 19.90
CA LYS A 51 12.36 13.99 18.91
C LYS A 51 11.24 14.25 17.89
N PRO A 52 11.47 14.01 16.60
CA PRO A 52 10.48 14.26 15.55
C PRO A 52 9.22 13.40 15.75
N ILE A 53 8.05 14.04 15.66
CA ILE A 53 6.76 13.33 15.63
C ILE A 53 6.53 12.89 14.18
N ILE A 54 6.50 11.58 13.97
CA ILE A 54 6.16 10.99 12.67
C ILE A 54 4.64 10.80 12.64
N ILE A 55 3.99 11.43 11.66
CA ILE A 55 2.56 11.31 11.37
C ILE A 55 2.44 10.43 10.14
N GLU A 56 1.88 9.23 10.31
CA GLU A 56 1.59 8.34 9.18
C GLU A 56 0.24 8.74 8.60
N THR A 57 0.28 9.42 7.46
CA THR A 57 -0.93 9.72 6.69
C THR A 57 -1.11 8.60 5.67
N ARG A 58 -2.06 7.70 5.93
CA ARG A 58 -2.49 6.72 4.92
C ARG A 58 -3.36 7.46 3.90
N ASP A 59 -2.82 7.67 2.71
CA ASP A 59 -3.56 8.29 1.62
C ASP A 59 -4.55 7.29 1.01
N ALA A 60 -5.83 7.46 1.33
CA ALA A 60 -6.90 6.59 0.83
C ALA A 60 -7.05 6.66 -0.70
N THR A 61 -6.60 7.73 -1.35
CA THR A 61 -6.63 7.84 -2.81
C THR A 61 -5.63 6.89 -3.47
N MET A 62 -4.51 6.62 -2.79
CA MET A 62 -3.48 5.70 -3.28
C MET A 62 -3.92 4.24 -3.17
N ASP A 63 -4.65 3.88 -2.12
CA ASP A 63 -5.26 2.55 -1.99
C ASP A 63 -6.25 2.27 -3.14
N GLN A 64 -7.04 3.29 -3.54
CA GLN A 64 -7.94 3.19 -4.69
C GLN A 64 -7.17 2.99 -6.00
N ILE A 65 -6.09 3.75 -6.21
CA ILE A 65 -5.24 3.60 -7.39
C ILE A 65 -4.66 2.18 -7.47
N LEU A 66 -4.15 1.62 -6.37
CA LEU A 66 -3.64 0.25 -6.33
C LEU A 66 -4.73 -0.79 -6.66
N TRP A 67 -5.96 -0.53 -6.22
CA TRP A 67 -7.10 -1.41 -6.51
C TRP A 67 -7.46 -1.39 -8.00
N ASP A 68 -7.57 -0.20 -8.59
CA ASP A 68 -7.88 -0.01 -10.01
C ASP A 68 -6.79 -0.63 -10.91
N LEU A 69 -5.54 -0.50 -10.48
CA LEU A 69 -4.37 -1.09 -11.12
C LEU A 69 -4.38 -2.63 -11.04
N ALA A 70 -4.73 -3.20 -9.89
CA ALA A 70 -4.88 -4.65 -9.73
C ALA A 70 -6.03 -5.21 -10.60
N ALA A 71 -7.16 -4.49 -10.67
CA ALA A 71 -8.27 -4.85 -11.54
C ALA A 71 -7.87 -4.82 -13.03
N SER A 72 -7.15 -3.78 -13.44
CA SER A 72 -6.63 -3.61 -14.80
C SER A 72 -5.67 -4.74 -15.18
N ARG A 73 -4.75 -5.13 -14.28
CA ARG A 73 -3.86 -6.29 -14.47
C ARG A 73 -4.65 -7.59 -14.68
N LYS A 74 -5.69 -7.83 -13.88
CA LYS A 74 -6.53 -9.02 -14.01
C LYS A 74 -7.27 -9.04 -15.34
N SER A 75 -7.77 -7.90 -15.79
CA SER A 75 -8.42 -7.76 -17.10
C SER A 75 -7.47 -8.12 -18.24
N LEU A 76 -6.23 -7.59 -18.23
CA LEU A 76 -5.22 -7.92 -19.23
C LEU A 76 -4.85 -9.41 -19.24
N GLN A 77 -4.74 -10.05 -18.07
CA GLN A 77 -4.49 -11.50 -18.00
C GLN A 77 -5.64 -12.31 -18.60
N LEU A 78 -6.89 -11.92 -18.37
CA LEU A 78 -8.06 -12.58 -18.96
C LEU A 78 -8.08 -12.42 -20.49
N ILE A 79 -7.73 -11.23 -20.99
CA ILE A 79 -7.57 -10.99 -22.43
C ILE A 79 -6.51 -11.94 -23.01
N ALA A 80 -5.33 -12.02 -22.41
CA ALA A 80 -4.26 -12.92 -22.86
C ALA A 80 -4.70 -14.40 -22.89
N ILE A 81 -5.40 -14.87 -21.85
CA ILE A 81 -5.94 -16.24 -21.79
C ILE A 81 -6.95 -16.48 -22.92
N SER A 82 -7.90 -15.56 -23.11
CA SER A 82 -8.93 -15.67 -24.15
C SER A 82 -8.32 -15.70 -25.55
N MET A 83 -7.27 -14.90 -25.78
CA MET A 83 -6.58 -14.88 -27.07
C MET A 83 -5.83 -16.18 -27.33
N ASN A 84 -5.14 -16.72 -26.32
CA ASN A 84 -4.48 -18.01 -26.45
C ASN A 84 -5.48 -19.14 -26.75
N GLN A 85 -6.66 -19.12 -26.13
CA GLN A 85 -7.74 -20.06 -26.44
C GLN A 85 -8.24 -19.91 -27.88
N ALA A 86 -8.36 -18.69 -28.38
CA ALA A 86 -8.76 -18.44 -29.77
C ALA A 86 -7.71 -18.97 -30.77
N VAL A 87 -6.41 -18.79 -30.48
CA VAL A 87 -5.31 -19.37 -31.28
C VAL A 87 -5.37 -20.90 -31.27
N ILE A 88 -5.56 -21.53 -30.11
CA ILE A 88 -5.68 -22.99 -30.00
C ILE A 88 -6.91 -23.50 -30.76
N ARG A 89 -8.03 -22.78 -30.72
CA ARG A 89 -9.24 -23.15 -31.49
C ARG A 89 -8.94 -23.10 -33.00
N LEU A 90 -8.36 -22.02 -33.49
CA LEU A 90 -8.06 -21.87 -34.91
C LEU A 90 -7.04 -22.89 -35.41
N SER A 91 -6.08 -23.30 -34.58
CA SER A 91 -5.11 -24.34 -34.97
C SER A 91 -5.72 -25.73 -35.09
N GLN A 92 -6.92 -25.95 -34.53
CA GLN A 92 -7.67 -27.21 -34.59
C GLN A 92 -8.72 -27.21 -35.72
N GLU A 93 -9.04 -26.06 -36.31
CA GLU A 93 -10.01 -25.95 -37.40
C GLU A 93 -9.39 -26.30 -38.77
N GLN A 94 -10.20 -26.84 -39.68
CA GLN A 94 -9.76 -27.03 -41.06
C GLN A 94 -9.59 -25.67 -41.75
N PHE A 95 -8.52 -25.54 -42.54
CA PHE A 95 -8.21 -24.32 -43.27
C PHE A 95 -9.40 -23.90 -44.14
N SER A 96 -10.00 -22.76 -43.77
CA SER A 96 -11.05 -22.07 -44.51
C SER A 96 -10.73 -20.58 -44.61
N GLU A 97 -11.36 -19.88 -45.54
CA GLU A 97 -11.16 -18.44 -45.74
C GLU A 97 -11.58 -17.63 -44.50
N LEU A 98 -12.59 -18.11 -43.76
CA LEU A 98 -13.03 -17.53 -42.48
C LEU A 98 -11.96 -17.64 -41.39
N VAL A 99 -11.30 -18.80 -41.29
CA VAL A 99 -10.19 -19.03 -40.34
C VAL A 99 -9.03 -18.07 -40.59
N LEU A 100 -8.73 -17.74 -41.85
CA LEU A 100 -7.68 -16.78 -42.20
C LEU A 100 -8.03 -15.35 -41.79
N VAL A 101 -9.28 -14.93 -41.96
CA VAL A 101 -9.75 -13.61 -41.51
C VAL A 101 -9.68 -13.51 -39.99
N GLU A 102 -10.12 -14.54 -39.27
CA GLU A 102 -10.10 -14.57 -37.81
C GLU A 102 -8.67 -14.60 -37.26
N ALA A 103 -7.77 -15.38 -37.86
CA ALA A 103 -6.36 -15.41 -37.51
C ALA A 103 -5.71 -14.02 -37.64
N LYS A 104 -6.03 -13.28 -38.71
CA LYS A 104 -5.50 -11.92 -38.92
C LYS A 104 -5.99 -10.92 -37.87
N VAL A 105 -7.24 -11.04 -37.41
CA VAL A 105 -7.76 -10.20 -36.32
C VAL A 105 -7.05 -10.50 -35.01
N ILE A 106 -6.84 -11.78 -34.70
CA ILE A 106 -6.15 -12.20 -33.47
C ILE A 106 -4.68 -11.75 -33.49
N GLU A 107 -4.00 -11.85 -34.63
CA GLU A 107 -2.63 -11.36 -34.82
C GLU A 107 -2.53 -9.86 -34.52
N GLN A 108 -3.44 -9.05 -35.08
CA GLN A 108 -3.48 -7.61 -34.82
C GLN A 108 -3.68 -7.29 -33.34
N GLN A 109 -4.59 -8.00 -32.68
CA GLN A 109 -4.81 -7.82 -31.25
C GLN A 109 -3.59 -8.25 -30.42
N TYR A 110 -2.87 -9.30 -30.83
CA TYR A 110 -1.67 -9.79 -30.15
C TYR A 110 -0.56 -8.75 -30.21
N HIS A 111 -0.35 -8.15 -31.37
CA HIS A 111 0.64 -7.10 -31.56
C HIS A 111 0.37 -5.88 -30.66
N LEU A 112 -0.89 -5.47 -30.52
CA LEU A 112 -1.29 -4.40 -29.61
C LEU A 112 -1.00 -4.75 -28.14
N LEU A 113 -1.24 -6.01 -27.75
CA LEU A 113 -0.99 -6.47 -26.39
C LEU A 113 0.51 -6.55 -26.08
N GLU A 114 1.34 -6.95 -27.04
CA GLU A 114 2.80 -6.94 -26.91
C GLU A 114 3.38 -5.52 -26.83
N GLU A 115 2.76 -4.55 -27.51
CA GLU A 115 3.19 -3.16 -27.46
C GLU A 115 2.83 -2.49 -26.13
N VAL A 116 1.58 -2.67 -25.66
CA VAL A 116 1.04 -1.95 -24.49
C VAL A 116 1.32 -2.69 -23.18
N GLY A 117 1.33 -4.03 -23.21
CA GLY A 117 1.46 -4.88 -22.03
C GLY A 117 2.73 -4.60 -21.20
N PRO A 118 3.93 -4.63 -21.79
CA PRO A 118 5.18 -4.38 -21.08
C PRO A 118 5.22 -2.99 -20.44
N ALA A 119 4.74 -1.95 -21.14
CA ALA A 119 4.68 -0.60 -20.62
C ALA A 119 3.75 -0.49 -19.40
N PHE A 120 2.56 -1.12 -19.49
CA PHE A 120 1.62 -1.20 -18.37
C PHE A 120 2.23 -1.93 -17.16
N PHE A 121 2.82 -3.10 -17.37
CA PHE A 121 3.45 -3.86 -16.27
C PHE A 121 4.64 -3.13 -15.64
N HIS A 122 5.44 -2.43 -16.44
CA HIS A 122 6.53 -1.61 -15.93
C HIS A 122 6.02 -0.47 -15.03
N LEU A 123 4.94 0.19 -15.45
CA LEU A 123 4.33 1.28 -14.69
C LEU A 123 3.71 0.76 -13.39
N MET A 124 3.04 -0.39 -13.44
CA MET A 124 2.57 -1.13 -12.27
C MET A 124 3.69 -1.43 -11.26
N THR A 125 4.82 -1.96 -11.73
CA THR A 125 5.97 -2.29 -10.87
C THR A 125 6.59 -1.04 -10.26
N LYS A 126 6.67 0.07 -11.00
CA LYS A 126 7.14 1.35 -10.45
C LYS A 126 6.24 1.84 -9.31
N ILE A 127 4.92 1.79 -9.51
CA ILE A 127 3.95 2.21 -8.47
C ILE A 127 4.05 1.29 -7.26
N ALA A 128 4.12 -0.02 -7.46
CA ALA A 128 4.26 -1.00 -6.37
C ALA A 128 5.55 -0.78 -5.54
N ASN A 129 6.68 -0.48 -6.19
CA ASN A 129 7.96 -0.24 -5.51
C ASN A 129 8.01 1.06 -4.71
N ILE A 130 7.17 2.05 -5.04
CA ILE A 130 7.02 3.27 -4.24
C ILE A 130 6.28 2.95 -2.92
N TRP A 131 5.40 1.96 -2.94
CA TRP A 131 4.45 1.73 -1.85
C TRP A 131 4.80 0.53 -0.95
N LEU A 132 5.42 -0.52 -1.47
CA LEU A 132 5.92 -1.63 -0.65
C LEU A 132 7.21 -1.17 0.05
N PRO A 133 7.20 -0.98 1.39
CA PRO A 133 8.44 -0.70 2.11
C PRO A 133 9.42 -1.86 1.93
N LYS A 134 10.71 -1.55 1.83
CA LYS A 134 11.78 -2.56 1.85
C LYS A 134 11.84 -3.29 3.19
#